data_AF-A0A2C1Z0H2-F1
#
_entry.id   AF-A0A2C1Z0H2-F1
#
_cell.length_a   1.000
_cell.length_b   1.000
_cell.length_c   1.000
_cell.angle_alpha   90.00
_cell.angle_beta   90.00
_cell.angle_gamma   90.00
#
_symmetry.space_group_name_H-M   'P 1'
#
loop_
_entity.id
_entity.type
_entity.pdbx_description
1 polymer ?
#
loop_
_entity_poly.entity_id
_entity_poly.type
_entity_poly.pdbx_seq_one_letter_code
_entity_poly.pdbx_strand_id
1 'polypeptide(L)'
;MYHKIWSVANVLLIISSIIYIWLFQPHDSTLMVISQFLAQMAIVLFIFNVNMYFIFLIIRKTKQRKVKIRLATFSRYFMKWHIKIAITSSLLIVGHVWINLIKIAPVIGYSHIKLVIGYTSFIFLLVTLFAGYLRHKKASGFRKKFHRVVAMVFVVSFLIHMVIPI
;
A
#
# COMPACT_ATOMS: atom_id res chain seq x y z
N MET A 1 -12.75 -18.16 -12.17
CA MET A 1 -12.79 -18.07 -10.70
C MET A 1 -11.73 -17.15 -10.13
N TYR A 2 -10.42 -17.39 -10.33
CA TYR A 2 -9.35 -16.64 -9.66
C TYR A 2 -9.42 -15.11 -9.77
N HIS A 3 -9.80 -14.55 -10.92
CA HIS A 3 -9.95 -13.10 -11.07
C HIS A 3 -11.12 -12.52 -10.28
N LYS A 4 -12.24 -13.26 -10.15
CA LYS A 4 -13.40 -12.84 -9.34
C LYS A 4 -13.06 -12.83 -7.85
N ILE A 5 -12.40 -13.89 -7.38
CA ILE A 5 -11.95 -14.01 -5.97
C ILE A 5 -11.00 -12.87 -5.61
N TRP A 6 -10.02 -12.57 -6.48
CA TRP A 6 -9.08 -11.47 -6.26
C TRP A 6 -9.76 -10.09 -6.21
N SER A 7 -10.71 -9.82 -7.12
CA SER A 7 -11.46 -8.56 -7.09
C SER A 7 -12.31 -8.42 -5.82
N VAL A 8 -13.00 -9.50 -5.41
CA VAL A 8 -13.78 -9.53 -4.17
C VAL A 8 -12.89 -9.30 -2.96
N ALA A 9 -11.72 -9.96 -2.89
CA ALA A 9 -10.78 -9.78 -1.78
C ALA A 9 -10.30 -8.33 -1.64
N ASN A 10 -10.02 -7.63 -2.74
CA ASN A 10 -9.65 -6.21 -2.70
C ASN A 10 -10.78 -5.31 -2.21
N VAL A 11 -12.01 -5.55 -2.68
CA VAL A 11 -13.19 -4.78 -2.26
C VAL A 11 -13.46 -5.02 -0.78
N LEU A 12 -13.42 -6.26 -0.32
CA LEU A 12 -13.58 -6.61 1.08
C LEU A 12 -12.47 -6.01 1.95
N LEU A 13 -11.21 -6.00 1.48
CA LEU A 13 -10.12 -5.37 2.21
C LEU A 13 -10.35 -3.86 2.38
N ILE A 14 -10.81 -3.18 1.32
CA ILE A 14 -11.16 -1.76 1.41
C ILE A 14 -12.30 -1.59 2.42
N ILE A 15 -13.45 -2.23 2.21
CA ILE A 15 -14.63 -2.05 3.07
C ILE A 15 -14.32 -2.39 4.54
N SER A 16 -13.66 -3.51 4.79
CA SER A 16 -13.28 -3.91 6.15
C SER A 16 -12.31 -2.92 6.79
N SER A 17 -11.36 -2.34 6.04
CA SER A 17 -10.47 -1.31 6.57
C SER A 17 -11.22 -0.03 6.96
N ILE A 18 -12.23 0.37 6.17
CA ILE A 18 -13.08 1.53 6.50
C ILE A 18 -13.83 1.24 7.80
N ILE A 19 -14.55 0.13 7.85
CA ILE A 19 -15.36 -0.23 9.03
C ILE A 19 -14.47 -0.35 10.27
N TYR A 20 -13.32 -1.02 10.16
CA TYR A 20 -12.41 -1.23 11.28
C TYR A 20 -11.87 0.08 11.85
N ILE A 21 -11.35 0.97 11.01
CA ILE A 21 -10.75 2.23 11.46
C ILE A 21 -11.80 3.11 12.13
N TRP A 22 -12.98 3.25 11.53
CA TRP A 22 -13.99 4.19 12.02
C TRP A 22 -14.79 3.68 13.22
N LEU A 23 -14.95 2.36 13.40
CA LEU A 23 -15.67 1.81 14.55
C LEU A 23 -14.77 1.51 15.75
N PHE A 24 -13.54 1.04 15.52
CA PHE A 24 -12.67 0.55 16.59
C PHE A 24 -11.54 1.50 16.97
N GLN A 25 -11.33 2.58 16.21
CA GLN A 25 -10.33 3.60 16.54
C GLN A 25 -10.92 5.01 16.49
N PRO A 26 -12.02 5.33 17.19
CA PRO A 26 -12.52 6.71 17.21
C PRO A 26 -11.48 7.66 17.84
N HIS A 27 -11.34 8.85 17.26
CA HIS A 27 -10.50 9.92 17.81
C HIS A 27 -11.27 11.22 17.88
N ASP A 28 -11.20 11.90 19.02
CA ASP A 28 -11.94 13.15 19.26
C ASP A 28 -11.19 14.38 18.69
N SER A 29 -9.88 14.27 18.50
CA SER A 29 -9.07 15.36 17.97
C SER A 29 -9.19 15.46 16.45
N THR A 30 -9.51 16.65 15.94
CA THR A 30 -9.57 16.93 14.49
C THR A 30 -8.29 16.54 13.75
N LEU A 31 -7.11 16.79 14.34
CA LEU A 31 -5.83 16.39 13.75
C LEU A 31 -5.68 14.87 13.65
N MET A 32 -6.18 14.13 14.64
CA MET A 32 -6.16 12.68 14.61
C MET A 32 -7.13 12.12 13.56
N VAL A 33 -8.32 12.69 13.42
CA VAL A 33 -9.27 12.34 12.35
C VAL A 33 -8.67 12.60 10.97
N ILE A 34 -7.98 13.74 10.78
CA ILE A 34 -7.24 14.01 9.54
C ILE A 34 -6.17 12.94 9.30
N SER A 35 -5.39 12.58 10.32
CA SER A 35 -4.36 11.54 10.21
C SER A 35 -4.94 10.18 9.79
N GLN A 36 -6.10 9.81 10.33
CA GLN A 36 -6.80 8.58 9.95
C GLN A 36 -7.30 8.63 8.52
N PHE A 37 -7.88 9.75 8.12
CA PHE A 37 -8.34 9.95 6.74
C PHE A 37 -7.16 9.86 5.75
N LEU A 38 -6.02 10.50 6.06
CA LEU A 38 -4.80 10.40 5.26
C LEU A 38 -4.32 8.95 5.12
N ALA A 39 -4.29 8.20 6.22
CA ALA A 39 -3.97 6.77 6.19
C ALA A 39 -4.95 6.02 5.29
N GLN A 40 -6.26 6.16 5.48
CA GLN A 40 -7.26 5.44 4.71
C GLN A 40 -7.15 5.71 3.19
N MET A 41 -6.94 6.96 2.80
CA MET A 41 -6.69 7.31 1.39
C MET A 41 -5.41 6.66 0.87
N ALA A 42 -4.32 6.66 1.67
CA ALA A 42 -3.08 5.99 1.30
C ALA A 42 -3.27 4.47 1.14
N ILE A 43 -4.02 3.81 2.02
CA ILE A 43 -4.35 2.36 1.95
C ILE A 43 -4.99 2.05 0.61
N VAL A 44 -6.05 2.78 0.24
CA VAL A 44 -6.76 2.59 -1.04
C VAL A 44 -5.80 2.71 -2.21
N LEU A 45 -4.99 3.77 -2.23
CA LEU A 45 -4.02 4.01 -3.29
C LEU A 45 -2.93 2.92 -3.35
N PHE A 46 -2.42 2.43 -2.22
CA PHE A 46 -1.46 1.32 -2.19
C PHE A 46 -2.07 0.01 -2.67
N ILE A 47 -3.32 -0.29 -2.32
CA ILE A 47 -4.04 -1.46 -2.83
C ILE A 47 -4.05 -1.41 -4.36
N PHE A 48 -4.44 -0.28 -4.96
CA PHE A 48 -4.36 -0.11 -6.42
C PHE A 48 -2.93 -0.32 -6.95
N ASN A 49 -1.92 0.19 -6.26
CA ASN A 49 -0.52 0.08 -6.66
C ASN A 49 -0.01 -1.38 -6.67
N VAL A 50 -0.27 -2.12 -5.58
CA VAL A 50 0.13 -3.51 -5.35
C VAL A 50 -0.57 -4.46 -6.32
N ASN A 51 -1.82 -4.14 -6.69
CA ASN A 51 -2.62 -4.94 -7.62
C ASN A 51 -1.98 -5.16 -8.99
N MET A 52 -1.04 -4.30 -9.41
CA MET A 52 -0.28 -4.53 -10.64
C MET A 52 0.51 -5.83 -10.65
N TYR A 53 1.05 -6.25 -9.51
CA TYR A 53 1.73 -7.54 -9.42
C TYR A 53 0.77 -8.70 -9.73
N PHE A 54 -0.42 -8.70 -9.11
CA PHE A 54 -1.42 -9.74 -9.30
C PHE A 54 -1.96 -9.76 -10.73
N ILE A 55 -2.17 -8.59 -11.35
CA ILE A 55 -2.54 -8.49 -12.77
C ILE A 55 -1.49 -9.17 -13.64
N PHE A 56 -0.20 -8.87 -13.45
CA PHE A 56 0.87 -9.51 -14.21
C PHE A 56 0.98 -11.02 -13.94
N LEU A 57 0.71 -11.47 -12.71
CA LEU A 57 0.65 -12.89 -12.37
C LEU A 57 -0.48 -13.60 -13.14
N ILE A 58 -1.68 -13.03 -13.15
CA ILE A 58 -2.85 -13.59 -13.86
C ILE A 58 -2.59 -13.62 -15.37
N ILE A 59 -2.00 -12.57 -15.95
CA ILE A 59 -1.60 -12.54 -17.37
C ILE A 59 -0.67 -13.71 -17.71
N ARG A 60 0.31 -14.03 -16.84
CA ARG A 60 1.25 -15.14 -17.07
C ARG A 60 0.60 -16.51 -16.95
N LYS A 61 -0.35 -16.68 -16.03
CA LYS A 61 -0.95 -17.98 -15.72
C LYS A 61 -2.21 -18.30 -16.52
N THR A 62 -2.91 -17.30 -17.06
CA THR A 62 -4.13 -17.54 -17.83
C THR A 62 -3.85 -18.13 -19.21
N LYS A 63 -4.56 -19.22 -19.55
CA LYS A 63 -4.58 -19.82 -20.90
C LYS A 63 -5.53 -19.07 -21.86
N GLN A 64 -6.50 -18.32 -21.33
CA GLN A 64 -7.52 -17.65 -22.13
C GLN A 64 -6.96 -16.39 -22.81
N ARG A 65 -6.82 -16.42 -24.14
CA ARG A 65 -6.26 -15.32 -24.95
C ARG A 65 -7.02 -14.00 -24.78
N LYS A 66 -8.36 -14.04 -24.79
CA LYS A 66 -9.20 -12.84 -24.61
C LYS A 66 -8.92 -12.14 -23.27
N VAL A 67 -8.82 -12.89 -22.18
CA VAL A 67 -8.49 -12.35 -20.84
C VAL A 67 -7.07 -11.79 -20.80
N LYS A 68 -6.10 -12.50 -21.39
CA LYS A 68 -4.71 -12.07 -21.46
C LYS A 68 -4.57 -10.71 -22.16
N ILE A 69 -5.22 -10.55 -23.33
CA ILE A 69 -5.19 -9.29 -24.10
C ILE A 69 -5.83 -8.15 -23.29
N ARG A 70 -7.01 -8.39 -22.71
CA ARG A 70 -7.73 -7.38 -21.93
C ARG A 70 -6.90 -6.88 -20.74
N LEU A 71 -6.35 -7.80 -19.95
CA LEU A 71 -5.51 -7.46 -18.80
C LEU A 71 -4.19 -6.81 -19.21
N ALA A 72 -3.58 -7.23 -20.32
CA ALA A 72 -2.36 -6.60 -20.82
C ALA A 72 -2.61 -5.13 -21.23
N THR A 73 -3.70 -4.87 -21.96
CA THR A 73 -4.11 -3.51 -22.34
C THR A 73 -4.43 -2.66 -21.11
N PHE A 74 -5.20 -3.20 -20.16
CA PHE A 74 -5.46 -2.53 -18.89
C PHE A 74 -4.17 -2.22 -18.12
N SER A 75 -3.25 -3.18 -18.00
CA SER A 75 -1.99 -3.00 -17.29
C SER A 75 -1.11 -1.90 -17.91
N ARG A 76 -1.09 -1.79 -19.25
CA ARG A 76 -0.33 -0.74 -19.96
C ARG A 76 -0.88 0.65 -19.66
N TYR A 77 -2.21 0.78 -19.61
CA TYR A 77 -2.86 2.02 -19.21
C TYR A 77 -2.54 2.35 -17.74
N PHE A 78 -2.74 1.39 -16.83
CA PHE A 78 -2.53 1.60 -15.41
C PHE A 78 -1.06 1.86 -15.03
N MET A 79 -0.08 1.28 -15.73
CA MET A 79 1.35 1.53 -15.50
C MET A 79 1.72 3.03 -15.58
N LYS A 80 1.00 3.84 -16.37
CA LYS A 80 1.20 5.29 -16.45
C LYS A 80 0.81 6.00 -15.15
N TRP A 81 -0.19 5.47 -14.45
CA TRP A 81 -0.71 6.00 -13.20
C TRP A 81 -0.01 5.41 -11.97
N HIS A 82 0.53 4.20 -12.07
CA HIS A 82 1.20 3.48 -10.98
C HIS A 82 2.23 4.34 -10.23
N ILE A 83 3.11 5.06 -10.95
CA ILE A 83 4.11 5.93 -10.31
C ILE A 83 3.44 7.13 -9.62
N LYS A 84 2.48 7.78 -10.26
CA LYS A 84 1.76 8.93 -9.69
C LYS A 84 1.01 8.54 -8.42
N ILE A 85 0.29 7.42 -8.45
CA ILE A 85 -0.42 6.85 -7.31
C ILE A 85 0.56 6.51 -6.16
N ALA A 86 1.73 5.95 -6.47
CA ALA A 86 2.74 5.61 -5.46
C ALA A 86 3.30 6.87 -4.77
N ILE A 87 3.56 7.93 -5.54
CA ILE A 87 4.04 9.21 -4.98
C ILE A 87 2.93 9.85 -4.12
N THR A 88 1.71 9.96 -4.65
CA THR A 88 0.57 10.54 -3.91
C THR A 88 0.29 9.79 -2.60
N SER A 89 0.23 8.45 -2.63
CA SER A 89 0.05 7.64 -1.41
C SER A 89 1.19 7.84 -0.42
N SER A 90 2.42 7.94 -0.89
CA SER A 90 3.57 8.17 -0.01
C SER A 90 3.52 9.54 0.67
N LEU A 91 3.08 10.59 -0.04
CA LEU A 91 2.87 11.92 0.57
C LEU A 91 1.79 11.89 1.66
N LEU A 92 0.69 11.17 1.43
CA LEU A 92 -0.35 10.99 2.45
C LEU A 92 0.18 10.25 3.69
N ILE A 93 1.01 9.21 3.50
CA ILE A 93 1.68 8.51 4.60
C ILE A 93 2.64 9.43 5.36
N VAL A 94 3.40 10.29 4.68
CA VAL A 94 4.28 11.25 5.37
C VAL A 94 3.47 12.15 6.30
N GLY A 95 2.31 12.66 5.84
CA GLY A 95 1.40 13.42 6.69
C GLY A 95 0.87 12.62 7.88
N HIS A 96 0.44 11.38 7.64
CA HIS A 96 0.00 10.46 8.70
C HIS A 96 1.10 10.20 9.75
N VAL A 97 2.32 9.89 9.32
CA VAL A 97 3.48 9.66 10.20
C VAL A 97 3.78 10.91 11.03
N TRP A 98 3.81 12.08 10.38
CA TRP A 98 4.08 13.36 11.03
C TRP A 98 3.08 13.67 12.15
N ILE A 99 1.79 13.53 11.88
CA ILE A 99 0.75 13.81 12.89
C ILE A 99 0.87 12.82 14.06
N ASN A 100 1.08 11.53 13.80
CA ASN A 100 1.22 10.52 14.85
C ASN A 100 2.46 10.74 15.73
N LEU A 101 3.58 11.19 15.15
CA LEU A 101 4.79 11.52 15.90
C LEU A 101 4.60 12.71 16.86
N ILE A 102 3.70 13.64 16.53
CA ILE A 102 3.41 14.82 17.35
C ILE A 102 2.29 14.55 18.37
N LYS A 103 1.29 13.72 18.01
CA LYS A 103 0.07 13.55 18.82
C LYS A 103 -0.02 12.24 19.58
N ILE A 104 0.44 11.14 19.00
CA ILE A 104 0.33 9.81 19.60
C ILE A 104 1.62 9.42 20.31
N ALA A 105 2.77 9.63 19.68
CA ALA A 105 4.06 9.20 20.24
C ALA A 105 4.39 9.80 21.62
N PRO A 106 4.07 11.08 21.94
CA PRO A 106 4.27 11.61 23.28
C PRO A 106 3.38 10.96 24.35
N VAL A 107 2.23 10.40 23.95
CA VAL A 107 1.23 9.83 24.87
C VAL A 107 1.55 8.36 25.19
N ILE A 108 1.85 7.56 24.17
CA ILE A 108 2.10 6.11 24.33
C ILE A 108 3.59 5.75 24.41
N GLY A 109 4.47 6.73 24.21
CA GLY A 109 5.93 6.57 24.15
C GLY A 109 6.44 6.23 22.74
N TYR A 110 7.55 6.83 22.34
CA TYR A 110 8.15 6.67 21.00
C TYR A 110 8.58 5.24 20.66
N SER A 111 8.79 4.39 21.67
CA SER A 111 9.18 2.99 21.55
C SER A 111 8.00 2.02 21.53
N HIS A 112 6.75 2.52 21.59
CA HIS A 112 5.57 1.66 21.56
C HIS A 112 5.56 0.77 20.31
N ILE A 113 5.17 -0.50 20.46
CA ILE A 113 5.26 -1.53 19.42
C ILE A 113 4.54 -1.12 18.12
N LYS A 114 3.38 -0.45 18.24
CA LYS A 114 2.63 0.09 17.10
C LYS A 114 3.47 1.09 16.28
N LEU A 115 4.18 1.98 16.96
CA LEU A 115 5.00 3.01 16.33
C LEU A 115 6.26 2.41 15.70
N VAL A 116 6.93 1.49 16.41
CA VAL A 116 8.11 0.79 15.89
C VAL A 116 7.79 0.06 14.58
N ILE A 117 6.65 -0.62 14.53
CA ILE A 117 6.19 -1.31 13.31
C ILE A 117 5.75 -0.31 12.23
N GLY A 118 5.21 0.85 12.64
CA GLY A 118 4.95 1.98 11.75
C GLY A 118 6.22 2.52 11.09
N TYR A 119 7.27 2.78 11.87
CA TYR A 119 8.58 3.22 11.39
C TYR A 119 9.21 2.20 10.45
N THR A 120 9.15 0.92 10.83
CA THR A 120 9.65 -0.19 10.02
C THR A 120 8.95 -0.23 8.67
N SER A 121 7.62 -0.10 8.65
CA SER A 121 6.83 -0.06 7.42
C SER A 121 7.16 1.16 6.57
N PHE A 122 7.38 2.33 7.20
CA PHE A 122 7.77 3.55 6.52
C PHE A 122 9.17 3.45 5.89
N ILE A 123 10.13 2.85 6.58
CA ILE A 123 11.47 2.56 6.02
C ILE A 123 11.34 1.66 4.80
N PHE A 124 10.56 0.57 4.87
CA PHE A 124 10.35 -0.29 3.71
C PHE A 124 9.62 0.42 2.55
N LEU A 125 8.74 1.38 2.82
CA LEU A 125 8.18 2.24 1.79
C LEU A 125 9.27 3.04 1.07
N LEU A 126 10.19 3.67 1.82
CA LEU A 126 11.31 4.43 1.24
C LEU A 126 12.20 3.55 0.36
N VAL A 127 12.55 2.34 0.83
CA VAL A 127 13.32 1.38 0.04
C VAL A 127 12.53 0.94 -1.20
N THR A 128 11.21 0.76 -1.10
CA THR A 128 10.35 0.40 -2.23
C THR A 128 10.32 1.49 -3.30
N LEU A 129 10.20 2.76 -2.89
CA LEU A 129 10.25 3.93 -3.78
C LEU A 129 11.61 4.04 -4.46
N PHE A 130 12.70 3.87 -3.69
CA PHE A 130 14.05 3.85 -4.23
C PHE A 130 14.24 2.73 -5.28
N ALA A 131 13.79 1.51 -4.96
CA ALA A 131 13.80 0.41 -5.90
C ALA A 131 12.96 0.70 -7.17
N GLY A 132 11.83 1.38 -7.00
CA GLY A 132 10.97 1.85 -8.09
C GLY A 132 11.68 2.87 -8.99
N TYR A 133 12.38 3.84 -8.39
CA TYR A 133 13.20 4.82 -9.10
C TYR A 133 14.33 4.15 -9.90
N LEU A 134 15.07 3.21 -9.29
CA LEU A 134 16.13 2.47 -9.99
C LEU A 134 15.60 1.71 -11.20
N ARG A 135 14.41 1.10 -11.07
CA ARG A 135 13.72 0.42 -12.17
C ARG A 135 13.28 1.39 -13.27
N HIS A 136 12.79 2.58 -12.90
CA HIS A 136 12.38 3.61 -13.85
C HIS A 136 13.57 4.10 -14.69
N LYS A 137 14.75 4.29 -14.07
CA LYS A 137 15.97 4.68 -14.77
C LYS A 137 16.49 3.61 -15.74
N LYS A 138 16.48 2.34 -15.34
CA LYS A 138 16.82 1.21 -16.24
C LYS A 138 16.11 -0.06 -15.81
N ALA A 139 15.39 -0.66 -16.74
CA ALA A 139 14.52 -1.80 -16.47
C ALA A 139 15.25 -3.15 -16.63
N SER A 140 16.24 -3.44 -15.77
CA SER A 140 16.92 -4.75 -15.75
C SER A 140 16.12 -5.84 -15.02
N GLY A 141 16.43 -7.12 -15.30
CA GLY A 141 15.79 -8.26 -14.62
C GLY A 141 15.99 -8.22 -13.11
N PHE A 142 17.21 -7.92 -12.66
CA PHE A 142 17.55 -7.74 -11.24
C PHE A 142 16.69 -6.64 -10.59
N ARG A 143 16.62 -5.43 -11.18
CA ARG A 143 15.86 -4.31 -10.61
C ARG A 143 14.36 -4.59 -10.55
N LYS A 144 13.81 -5.29 -11.54
CA LYS A 144 12.41 -5.76 -11.54
C LYS A 144 12.14 -6.79 -10.42
N LYS A 145 13.12 -7.64 -10.09
CA LYS A 145 13.02 -8.59 -8.97
C LYS A 145 13.15 -7.85 -7.64
N PHE A 146 14.16 -6.99 -7.49
CA PHE A 146 14.41 -6.20 -6.29
C PHE A 146 13.20 -5.36 -5.88
N HIS A 147 12.68 -4.52 -6.77
CA HIS A 147 11.49 -3.70 -6.47
C HIS A 147 10.29 -4.54 -6.04
N ARG A 148 10.08 -5.71 -6.68
CA ARG A 148 8.99 -6.61 -6.29
C ARG A 148 9.18 -7.21 -4.91
N VAL A 149 10.39 -7.68 -4.59
CA VAL A 149 10.68 -8.28 -3.28
C VAL A 149 10.46 -7.25 -2.18
N VAL A 150 11.06 -6.06 -2.33
CA VAL A 150 10.91 -5.00 -1.33
C VAL A 150 9.45 -4.53 -1.23
N ALA A 151 8.73 -4.40 -2.35
CA ALA A 151 7.30 -4.06 -2.31
C ALA A 151 6.46 -5.11 -1.56
N MET A 152 6.79 -6.40 -1.68
CA MET A 152 6.08 -7.45 -0.93
C MET A 152 6.40 -7.39 0.56
N VAL A 153 7.67 -7.15 0.92
CA VAL A 153 8.08 -6.95 2.32
C VAL A 153 7.38 -5.73 2.92
N PHE A 154 7.31 -4.62 2.19
CA PHE A 154 6.54 -3.43 2.57
C PHE A 154 5.08 -3.78 2.82
N VAL A 155 4.41 -4.48 1.90
CA VAL A 155 2.99 -4.85 2.05
C VAL A 155 2.76 -5.70 3.29
N VAL A 156 3.62 -6.68 3.56
CA VAL A 156 3.50 -7.52 4.76
C VAL A 156 3.68 -6.67 6.03
N SER A 157 4.73 -5.85 6.10
CA SER A 157 4.97 -4.94 7.22
C SER A 157 3.80 -3.99 7.46
N PHE A 158 3.25 -3.42 6.38
CA PHE A 158 2.09 -2.54 6.39
C PHE A 158 0.82 -3.24 6.91
N LEU A 159 0.54 -4.47 6.47
CA LEU A 159 -0.61 -5.24 6.97
C LEU A 159 -0.47 -5.56 8.46
N ILE A 160 0.74 -5.91 8.92
CA ILE A 160 1.03 -6.10 10.35
C ILE A 160 0.80 -4.79 11.11
N HIS A 161 1.28 -3.66 10.59
CA HIS A 161 1.03 -2.35 11.20
C HIS A 161 -0.46 -2.05 11.34
N MET A 162 -1.30 -2.39 10.36
CA MET A 162 -2.74 -2.13 10.41
C MET A 162 -3.44 -2.85 11.57
N VAL A 163 -3.10 -4.12 11.81
CA VAL A 163 -3.83 -4.98 12.75
C VAL A 163 -3.36 -4.85 14.19
N ILE A 164 -2.14 -4.36 14.42
CA ILE A 164 -1.62 -4.19 15.78
C ILE A 164 -2.38 -3.05 16.47
N PRO A 165 -2.91 -3.25 17.69
CA PRO A 165 -3.62 -2.20 18.41
C PRO A 165 -2.66 -1.11 18.90
N ILE A 166 -3.24 0.08 19.14
CA ILE A 166 -2.62 1.11 19.97
C ILE A 166 -2.96 0.77 21.42
#